data_AF-A0A0A0HN93-F1
#
_entry.id   AF-A0A0A0HN93-F1
#
_cell.length_a   1.000
_cell.length_b   1.000
_cell.length_c   1.000
_cell.angle_alpha   90.00
_cell.angle_beta   90.00
_cell.angle_gamma   90.00
#
_symmetry.space_group_name_H-M   'P 1'
#
loop_
_entity.id
_entity.type
_entity.pdbx_description
1 polymer ?
#
loop_
_entity_poly.entity_id
_entity_poly.type
_entity_poly.pdbx_seq_one_letter_code
_entity_poly.pdbx_strand_id
1 'polypeptide(L)'
;MTRFFLRRRVLVPLFLLFALVGLASRCIPEKPIAMEEKATPLIWLDEHTYLYSQNDDVRLMNIEDRSTRPTDKKMPIWAHQVPQFDTEPIEPGQFFMQDNHTYSVIDGSKMRVFPYQYWKRHGMNRGFPRMEGIPFKTYLHLGKVGLIVFEAAKPKLINLPLKFPDNRSAPFVVWDKHSGMFFAIQNGCEYPNGEGSCHRTAWWLDRDLILVDVVALPEEDLLFVEDTLSCFSCGCGCVTQEDIYAVNGKVFFQISGFPIPSSRRGLYELVQEADESTSWRQVIEGRVEPPIAFSPSGCHVAFYRVSYLGNALEEKNVCTAGD
;
A
#
# COMPACT_ATOMS: atom_id res chain seq x y z
N MET A 1 39.22 -35.78 -36.90
CA MET A 1 39.33 -34.38 -36.44
C MET A 1 38.21 -33.44 -36.91
N THR A 2 37.30 -33.85 -37.80
CA THR A 2 36.27 -32.96 -38.40
C THR A 2 34.96 -32.82 -37.62
N ARG A 3 34.63 -33.73 -36.69
CA ARG A 3 33.38 -33.66 -35.89
C ARG A 3 33.39 -32.59 -34.78
N PHE A 4 34.57 -32.15 -34.33
CA PHE A 4 34.68 -31.14 -33.27
C PHE A 4 34.44 -29.71 -33.79
N PHE A 5 34.81 -29.43 -35.04
CA PHE A 5 34.64 -28.11 -35.66
C PHE A 5 33.19 -27.80 -36.04
N LEU A 6 32.38 -28.82 -36.37
CA LEU A 6 30.98 -28.63 -36.73
C LEU A 6 30.11 -28.25 -35.51
N ARG A 7 30.39 -28.84 -34.34
CA ARG A 7 29.66 -28.54 -33.08
C ARG A 7 29.85 -27.08 -32.63
N ARG A 8 31.06 -26.53 -32.78
CA ARG A 8 31.38 -25.16 -32.37
C ARG A 8 30.70 -24.09 -33.23
N ARG A 9 30.52 -24.35 -34.54
CA ARG A 9 29.86 -23.42 -35.47
C ARG A 9 28.35 -23.29 -35.27
N VAL A 10 27.70 -24.27 -34.66
CA VAL A 10 26.24 -24.25 -34.41
C VAL A 10 25.92 -23.85 -32.97
N LEU A 11 26.69 -24.32 -31.98
CA LEU A 11 26.40 -24.06 -30.57
C LEU A 11 26.65 -22.60 -30.16
N VAL A 12 27.71 -21.97 -30.68
CA VAL A 12 28.04 -20.58 -30.34
C VAL A 12 26.97 -19.58 -30.81
N PRO A 13 26.50 -19.61 -32.08
CA PRO A 13 25.42 -18.71 -32.50
C PRO A 13 24.10 -19.02 -31.80
N LEU A 14 23.81 -20.29 -31.50
CA LEU A 14 22.61 -20.66 -30.72
C LEU A 14 22.67 -20.06 -29.30
N PHE A 15 23.83 -20.18 -28.62
CA PHE A 15 24.03 -19.62 -27.29
C PHE A 15 23.97 -18.09 -27.29
N LEU A 16 24.55 -17.43 -28.30
CA LEU A 16 24.45 -15.98 -28.49
C LEU A 16 23.00 -15.54 -28.76
N LEU A 17 22.24 -16.32 -29.54
CA LEU A 17 20.83 -16.05 -29.78
C LEU A 17 20.01 -16.18 -28.49
N PHE A 18 20.25 -17.23 -27.68
CA PHE A 18 19.60 -17.38 -26.38
C PHE A 18 20.01 -16.30 -25.37
N ALA A 19 21.27 -15.87 -25.39
CA ALA A 19 21.74 -14.76 -24.57
C ALA A 19 21.08 -13.43 -24.99
N LEU A 20 20.94 -13.19 -26.30
CA LEU A 20 20.23 -12.03 -26.84
C LEU A 20 18.74 -12.06 -26.50
N VAL A 21 18.08 -13.21 -26.62
CA VAL A 21 16.67 -13.38 -26.22
C VAL A 21 16.52 -13.19 -24.71
N GLY A 22 17.46 -13.69 -23.91
CA GLY A 22 17.49 -13.50 -22.45
C GLY A 22 17.78 -12.06 -22.02
N LEU A 23 18.60 -11.32 -22.77
CA LEU A 23 18.84 -9.89 -22.53
C LEU A 23 17.64 -9.05 -22.99
N ALA A 24 17.09 -9.32 -24.17
CA ALA A 24 15.94 -8.62 -24.70
C ALA A 24 14.68 -8.86 -23.85
N SER A 25 14.48 -10.07 -23.32
CA SER A 25 13.37 -10.36 -22.41
C SER A 25 13.50 -9.64 -21.06
N ARG A 26 14.72 -9.31 -20.62
CA ARG A 26 14.99 -8.50 -19.43
C ARG A 26 14.81 -7.00 -19.65
N CYS A 27 14.72 -6.54 -20.90
CA CYS A 27 14.54 -5.14 -21.27
C CYS A 27 13.15 -4.83 -21.86
N ILE A 28 12.17 -5.73 -21.71
CA ILE A 28 10.81 -5.44 -22.14
C ILE A 28 10.25 -4.36 -21.22
N PRO A 29 9.95 -3.15 -21.74
CA PRO A 29 9.36 -2.10 -20.92
C PRO A 29 8.04 -2.61 -20.35
N GLU A 30 7.73 -2.20 -19.12
CA GLU A 30 6.48 -2.58 -18.51
C GLU A 30 5.30 -2.19 -19.40
N LYS A 31 4.35 -3.11 -19.57
CA LYS A 31 3.16 -2.87 -20.37
C LYS A 31 2.45 -1.62 -19.80
N PRO A 32 2.26 -0.56 -20.61
CA PRO A 32 1.49 0.58 -20.17
C PRO A 32 0.02 0.18 -19.98
N ILE A 33 -0.66 0.86 -19.07
CA ILE A 33 -2.09 0.67 -18.82
C ILE A 33 -2.81 1.87 -19.38
N ALA A 34 -3.72 1.64 -20.33
CA ALA A 34 -4.71 2.65 -20.69
C ALA A 34 -5.64 2.83 -19.48
N MET A 35 -5.55 3.97 -18.80
CA MET A 35 -6.35 4.23 -17.59
C MET A 35 -7.85 4.19 -17.85
N GLU A 36 -8.26 4.53 -19.07
CA GLU A 36 -9.66 4.54 -19.52
C GLU A 36 -10.25 3.12 -19.55
N GLU A 37 -9.45 2.13 -19.95
CA GLU A 37 -9.89 0.73 -20.07
C GLU A 37 -9.82 -0.05 -18.74
N LYS A 38 -9.20 0.55 -17.71
CA LYS A 38 -8.91 -0.10 -16.43
C LYS A 38 -10.20 -0.28 -15.62
N ALA A 39 -10.63 -1.52 -15.49
CA ALA A 39 -11.65 -1.90 -14.51
C ALA A 39 -11.10 -1.73 -13.09
N THR A 40 -11.66 -0.77 -12.36
CA THR A 40 -11.16 -0.29 -11.08
C THR A 40 -12.16 -0.65 -9.98
N PRO A 41 -11.80 -1.55 -9.04
CA PRO A 41 -12.70 -1.88 -7.93
C PRO A 41 -12.88 -0.64 -7.03
N LEU A 42 -14.10 -0.44 -6.54
CA LEU A 42 -14.48 0.72 -5.74
C LEU A 42 -14.75 0.33 -4.29
N ILE A 43 -15.75 -0.53 -4.06
CA ILE A 43 -16.21 -0.88 -2.71
C ILE A 43 -16.98 -2.21 -2.73
N TRP A 44 -16.82 -2.99 -1.65
CA TRP A 44 -17.66 -4.16 -1.38
C TRP A 44 -18.93 -3.76 -0.64
N LEU A 45 -20.05 -4.34 -1.07
CA LEU A 45 -21.39 -4.10 -0.55
C LEU A 45 -21.77 -5.16 0.50
N ASP A 46 -21.32 -6.38 0.27
CA ASP A 46 -21.41 -7.53 1.17
C ASP A 46 -20.18 -8.45 0.93
N GLU A 47 -20.19 -9.69 1.45
CA GLU A 47 -19.07 -10.64 1.29
C GLU A 47 -18.86 -11.13 -0.15
N HIS A 48 -19.87 -11.05 -1.00
CA HIS A 48 -19.87 -11.66 -2.33
C HIS A 48 -20.04 -10.62 -3.44
N THR A 49 -20.41 -9.38 -3.11
CA THR A 49 -20.81 -8.37 -4.07
C THR A 49 -19.99 -7.09 -3.92
N TYR A 50 -19.44 -6.59 -5.02
CA TYR A 50 -18.70 -5.33 -5.06
C TYR A 50 -19.01 -4.49 -6.30
N LEU A 51 -18.71 -3.19 -6.21
CA LEU A 51 -18.78 -2.24 -7.31
C LEU A 51 -17.40 -2.04 -7.94
N TYR A 52 -17.35 -1.92 -9.26
CA TYR A 52 -16.17 -1.49 -10.00
C TYR A 52 -16.53 -0.47 -11.07
N SER A 53 -15.59 0.40 -11.43
CA SER A 53 -15.71 1.38 -12.51
C SER A 53 -14.92 0.95 -13.73
N GLN A 54 -15.46 1.08 -14.93
CA GLN A 54 -14.73 0.87 -16.19
C GLN A 54 -15.36 1.70 -17.30
N ASN A 55 -14.56 2.43 -18.10
CA ASN A 55 -15.06 3.32 -19.16
C ASN A 55 -16.15 4.29 -18.66
N ASP A 56 -15.93 4.93 -17.51
CA ASP A 56 -16.88 5.83 -16.83
C ASP A 56 -18.22 5.20 -16.37
N ASP A 57 -18.41 3.88 -16.55
CA ASP A 57 -19.55 3.13 -16.03
C ASP A 57 -19.22 2.48 -14.68
N VAL A 58 -20.15 2.56 -13.72
CA VAL A 58 -20.08 1.77 -12.48
C VAL A 58 -20.93 0.51 -12.61
N ARG A 59 -20.34 -0.63 -12.28
CA ARG A 59 -20.90 -1.97 -12.48
C ARG A 59 -20.87 -2.77 -11.19
N LEU A 60 -21.87 -3.61 -11.02
CA LEU A 60 -21.98 -4.56 -9.91
C LEU A 60 -21.38 -5.91 -10.32
N MET A 61 -20.59 -6.52 -9.45
CA MET A 61 -20.06 -7.87 -9.60
C MET A 61 -20.45 -8.71 -8.41
N ASN A 62 -21.02 -9.89 -8.66
CA ASN A 62 -21.19 -10.94 -7.65
C ASN A 62 -20.19 -12.07 -7.94
N ILE A 63 -19.41 -12.48 -6.94
CA ILE A 63 -18.30 -13.42 -7.13
C ILE A 63 -18.77 -14.86 -7.33
N GLU A 64 -19.97 -15.23 -6.86
CA GLU A 64 -20.56 -16.55 -7.03
C GLU A 64 -21.20 -16.71 -8.41
N ASP A 65 -21.82 -15.63 -8.91
CA ASP A 65 -22.41 -15.60 -10.25
C ASP A 65 -21.58 -14.76 -11.23
N ARG A 66 -20.45 -15.33 -11.65
CA ARG A 66 -19.60 -14.73 -12.71
C ARG A 66 -20.25 -14.80 -14.10
N SER A 67 -21.38 -15.50 -14.24
CA SER A 67 -22.05 -15.73 -15.53
C SER A 67 -22.94 -14.56 -15.94
N THR A 68 -23.44 -13.81 -14.96
CA THR A 68 -24.10 -12.54 -15.20
C THR A 68 -23.04 -11.46 -15.43
N ARG A 69 -22.60 -11.32 -16.69
CA ARG A 69 -22.21 -9.97 -17.14
C ARG A 69 -23.40 -9.08 -16.79
N PRO A 70 -23.24 -8.00 -16.00
CA PRO A 70 -24.31 -7.05 -15.78
C PRO A 70 -24.66 -6.47 -17.15
N THR A 71 -25.68 -7.05 -17.76
CA THR A 71 -26.15 -6.75 -19.11
C THR A 71 -27.10 -5.59 -18.96
N ASP A 72 -26.59 -4.36 -19.07
CA ASP A 72 -27.30 -3.07 -19.25
C ASP A 72 -28.54 -2.79 -18.38
N LYS A 73 -28.85 -3.64 -17.41
CA LYS A 73 -29.99 -3.50 -16.52
C LYS A 73 -29.50 -2.69 -15.34
N LYS A 74 -29.69 -1.38 -15.52
CA LYS A 74 -29.82 -0.33 -14.49
C LYS A 74 -29.21 -0.73 -13.15
N MET A 75 -28.12 -0.06 -12.78
CA MET A 75 -27.70 0.06 -11.38
C MET A 75 -28.96 0.04 -10.49
N PRO A 76 -29.04 -0.89 -9.51
CA PRO A 76 -30.17 -0.90 -8.61
C PRO A 76 -30.37 0.50 -8.04
N ILE A 77 -31.61 0.97 -7.90
CA ILE A 77 -31.89 2.35 -7.45
C ILE A 77 -31.15 2.68 -6.14
N TRP A 78 -30.96 1.68 -5.27
CA TRP A 78 -30.21 1.82 -4.02
C TRP A 78 -28.71 2.06 -4.22
N ALA A 79 -28.10 1.69 -5.35
CA ALA A 79 -26.70 2.00 -5.64
C ALA A 79 -26.47 3.51 -5.82
N HIS A 80 -27.49 4.25 -6.26
CA HIS A 80 -27.52 5.72 -6.24
C HIS A 80 -27.85 6.31 -4.85
N GLN A 81 -28.29 5.47 -3.92
CA GLN A 81 -28.60 5.82 -2.52
C GLN A 81 -27.49 5.37 -1.55
N VAL A 82 -26.43 4.70 -2.04
CA VAL A 82 -25.21 4.56 -1.26
C VAL A 82 -24.85 5.98 -0.84
N PRO A 83 -24.72 6.27 0.47
CA PRO A 83 -24.50 7.61 0.92
C PRO A 83 -23.40 8.23 0.06
N GLN A 84 -23.69 9.38 -0.58
CA GLN A 84 -22.60 10.32 -0.76
C GLN A 84 -22.01 10.42 0.64
N PHE A 85 -20.73 10.08 0.79
CA PHE A 85 -20.06 10.11 2.08
C PHE A 85 -19.96 11.58 2.53
N ASP A 86 -21.12 12.13 2.92
CA ASP A 86 -21.37 13.37 3.61
C ASP A 86 -20.96 13.13 5.07
N THR A 87 -20.17 13.94 5.74
CA THR A 87 -19.45 15.16 5.37
C THR A 87 -18.32 15.28 6.38
N GLU A 88 -17.15 15.64 5.86
CA GLU A 88 -16.01 16.30 6.50
C GLU A 88 -16.23 16.85 7.93
N PRO A 89 -15.22 16.77 8.82
CA PRO A 89 -15.02 17.83 9.79
C PRO A 89 -14.83 19.15 9.02
N ILE A 90 -15.73 20.09 9.22
CA ILE A 90 -15.93 21.29 8.39
C ILE A 90 -14.74 22.26 8.41
N GLU A 91 -13.74 22.14 9.29
CA GLU A 91 -12.55 22.99 9.22
C GLU A 91 -11.29 22.23 9.66
N PRO A 92 -10.23 22.11 8.82
CA PRO A 92 -8.93 21.67 9.32
C PRO A 92 -8.48 22.65 10.40
N GLY A 93 -8.11 22.14 11.59
CA GLY A 93 -7.61 22.98 12.67
C GLY A 93 -6.50 23.90 12.16
N GLN A 94 -6.69 25.21 12.27
CA GLN A 94 -5.71 26.18 11.78
C GLN A 94 -4.47 26.12 12.67
N PHE A 95 -3.34 25.67 12.12
CA PHE A 95 -2.04 25.86 12.78
C PHE A 95 -1.58 27.29 12.56
N PHE A 96 -1.43 28.05 13.62
CA PHE A 96 -0.68 29.29 13.58
C PHE A 96 0.82 28.94 13.48
N MET A 97 1.33 28.86 12.26
CA MET A 97 2.76 28.81 11.99
C MET A 97 3.36 30.17 12.39
N GLN A 98 4.14 30.19 13.47
CA GLN A 98 4.87 31.39 13.83
C GLN A 98 6.12 31.47 12.96
N ASP A 99 6.13 32.46 12.06
CA ASP A 99 7.08 32.58 10.97
C ASP A 99 8.52 32.73 11.47
N ASN A 100 9.33 31.73 11.12
CA ASN A 100 10.70 31.85 10.61
C ASN A 100 11.32 30.46 10.43
N HIS A 101 10.82 29.43 11.11
CA HIS A 101 11.25 28.04 10.97
C HIS A 101 10.01 27.11 11.00
N THR A 102 10.02 25.98 10.27
CA THR A 102 8.92 24.98 10.11
C THR A 102 8.45 24.29 11.40
N TYR A 103 8.14 25.03 12.47
CA TYR A 103 7.83 24.49 13.79
C TYR A 103 6.55 25.10 14.36
N SER A 104 5.79 24.29 15.09
CA SER A 104 4.59 24.67 15.83
C SER A 104 4.69 24.17 17.27
N VAL A 105 4.10 24.89 18.23
CA VAL A 105 3.99 24.42 19.63
C VAL A 105 2.62 23.80 19.83
N ILE A 106 2.59 22.54 20.24
CA ILE A 106 1.38 21.73 20.40
C ILE A 106 1.46 21.04 21.76
N ASP A 107 0.49 21.29 22.63
CA ASP A 107 0.47 20.80 24.01
C ASP A 107 1.81 21.03 24.75
N GLY A 108 2.32 22.27 24.66
CA GLY A 108 3.60 22.68 25.24
C GLY A 108 4.85 22.12 24.56
N SER A 109 4.71 21.23 23.58
CA SER A 109 5.82 20.57 22.89
C SER A 109 6.11 21.24 21.54
N LYS A 110 7.38 21.53 21.25
CA LYS A 110 7.82 22.07 19.96
C LYS A 110 7.91 20.95 18.91
N MET A 111 7.17 21.07 17.82
CA MET A 111 7.02 20.05 16.79
C MET A 111 7.35 20.61 15.42
N ARG A 112 7.92 19.80 14.52
CA ARG A 112 8.17 20.20 13.13
C ARG A 112 6.99 19.75 12.27
N VAL A 113 6.30 20.70 11.66
CA VAL A 113 5.17 20.42 10.76
C VAL A 113 5.64 20.59 9.32
N PHE A 114 5.40 19.60 8.47
CA PHE A 114 5.69 19.72 7.04
C PHE A 114 4.50 20.37 6.34
N PRO A 115 4.73 21.38 5.49
CA PRO A 115 3.63 22.01 4.77
C PRO A 115 3.04 21.02 3.76
N TYR A 116 1.71 21.11 3.59
CA TYR A 116 0.86 20.27 2.72
C TYR A 116 1.43 19.99 1.32
N GLN A 117 2.20 20.93 0.74
CA GLN A 117 2.83 20.79 -0.58
C GLN A 117 3.87 19.64 -0.68
N TYR A 118 4.50 19.23 0.43
CA TYR A 118 5.37 18.05 0.43
C TYR A 118 4.58 16.73 0.34
N TRP A 119 3.31 16.72 0.73
CA TRP A 119 2.45 15.53 0.69
C TRP A 119 2.06 15.13 -0.73
N LYS A 120 2.11 16.08 -1.69
CA LYS A 120 1.87 15.80 -3.11
C LYS A 120 2.94 14.92 -3.78
N ARG A 121 4.16 14.84 -3.23
CA ARG A 121 5.29 14.13 -3.88
C ARG A 121 5.49 12.68 -3.41
N HIS A 122 4.86 12.26 -2.32
CA HIS A 122 5.09 10.94 -1.72
C HIS A 122 4.04 9.87 -2.11
N GLY A 123 3.45 9.97 -3.31
CA GLY A 123 2.45 9.00 -3.76
C GLY A 123 1.16 9.12 -2.96
N MET A 124 0.21 9.92 -3.43
CA MET A 124 -1.12 9.89 -2.84
C MET A 124 -1.79 8.56 -3.20
N ASN A 125 -2.18 7.84 -2.15
CA ASN A 125 -3.23 6.83 -2.12
C ASN A 125 -4.39 7.21 -3.05
N ARG A 126 -4.47 6.57 -4.22
CA ARG A 126 -5.64 6.64 -5.08
C ARG A 126 -6.65 5.64 -4.52
N GLY A 127 -7.72 6.10 -3.84
CA GLY A 127 -8.85 5.21 -3.55
C GLY A 127 -9.73 5.48 -2.33
N PHE A 128 -9.44 6.46 -1.45
CA PHE A 128 -10.32 6.71 -0.28
C PHE A 128 -10.63 8.19 -0.01
N PRO A 129 -11.87 8.51 0.43
CA PRO A 129 -12.18 9.75 1.13
C PRO A 129 -11.55 9.75 2.54
N ARG A 130 -11.13 10.94 2.99
CA ARG A 130 -10.20 11.24 4.11
C ARG A 130 -10.59 10.74 5.51
N MET A 131 -9.65 10.04 6.15
CA MET A 131 -9.06 10.44 7.43
C MET A 131 -7.54 10.44 7.28
N GLU A 132 -7.04 11.50 6.65
CA GLU A 132 -5.63 11.85 6.66
C GLU A 132 -5.32 12.43 8.05
N GLY A 133 -4.79 11.60 8.96
CA GLY A 133 -4.03 12.13 10.08
C GLY A 133 -2.93 13.04 9.54
N ILE A 134 -2.57 14.11 10.24
CA ILE A 134 -1.44 14.95 9.83
C ILE A 134 -0.18 14.20 10.22
N PRO A 135 0.64 13.68 9.29
CA PRO A 135 1.93 13.13 9.66
C PRO A 135 2.81 14.30 10.11
N PHE A 136 3.25 14.30 11.36
CA PHE A 136 4.24 15.25 11.86
C PHE A 136 5.48 14.48 12.28
N LYS A 137 6.65 15.03 11.97
CA LYS A 137 7.90 14.54 12.54
C LYS A 137 8.10 15.28 13.87
N THR A 138 7.92 14.61 14.98
CA THR A 138 8.59 15.02 16.21
C THR A 138 10.09 14.85 16.00
N TYR A 139 10.80 15.95 15.74
CA TYR A 139 12.24 15.87 15.50
C TYR A 139 12.97 15.41 16.77
N LEU A 140 13.83 14.41 16.59
CA LEU A 140 15.09 13.99 17.26
C LEU A 140 15.50 14.49 18.67
N HIS A 141 15.05 15.64 19.16
CA HIS A 141 15.49 16.21 20.44
C HIS A 141 14.62 15.81 21.64
N LEU A 142 13.46 15.18 21.42
CA LEU A 142 12.54 14.75 22.50
C LEU A 142 12.35 13.23 22.60
N GLY A 143 12.79 12.44 21.61
CA GLY A 143 12.74 10.97 21.66
C GLY A 143 11.33 10.34 21.70
N LYS A 144 10.29 11.05 21.22
CA LYS A 144 8.89 10.57 21.24
C LYS A 144 8.30 10.50 19.83
N VAL A 145 7.59 9.43 19.53
CA VAL A 145 6.77 9.23 18.31
C VAL A 145 5.30 9.29 18.72
N GLY A 146 4.42 9.80 17.86
CA GLY A 146 3.02 10.00 18.23
C GLY A 146 2.10 10.43 17.09
N LEU A 147 0.82 10.64 17.42
CA LEU A 147 -0.20 11.22 16.53
C LEU A 147 -0.73 12.56 17.08
N ILE A 148 -1.06 13.52 16.21
CA ILE A 148 -1.67 14.79 16.55
C ILE A 148 -3.05 14.74 15.94
N VAL A 149 -4.04 14.87 16.82
CA VAL A 149 -5.43 14.90 16.43
C VAL A 149 -6.08 16.17 16.92
N PHE A 150 -7.20 16.54 16.30
CA PHE A 150 -7.92 17.75 16.62
C PHE A 150 -9.27 17.41 17.23
N GLU A 151 -9.40 17.69 18.52
CA GLU A 151 -10.66 17.56 19.24
C GLU A 151 -11.20 18.97 19.49
N ALA A 152 -12.34 19.30 18.86
CA ALA A 152 -12.93 20.64 18.91
C ALA A 152 -11.92 21.77 18.58
N ALA A 153 -11.16 21.59 17.50
CA ALA A 153 -10.08 22.48 17.02
C ALA A 153 -8.88 22.66 17.99
N LYS A 154 -8.81 21.90 19.08
CA LYS A 154 -7.63 21.85 19.96
C LYS A 154 -6.74 20.67 19.58
N PRO A 155 -5.44 20.90 19.30
CA PRO A 155 -4.54 19.81 18.98
C PRO A 155 -4.22 19.00 20.25
N LYS A 156 -4.29 17.67 20.15
CA LYS A 156 -3.98 16.70 21.20
C LYS A 156 -2.90 15.75 20.69
N LEU A 157 -1.84 15.57 21.48
CA LEU A 157 -0.77 14.61 21.19
C LEU A 157 -1.10 13.25 21.81
N ILE A 158 -1.02 12.20 21.00
CA ILE A 158 -1.13 10.81 21.40
C ILE A 158 0.27 10.21 21.31
N ASN A 159 0.83 9.79 22.45
CA ASN A 159 2.14 9.16 22.47
C ASN A 159 2.04 7.70 22.02
N LEU A 160 2.91 7.30 21.10
CA LEU A 160 2.96 5.95 20.57
C LEU A 160 4.28 5.27 21.01
N PRO A 161 4.24 4.22 21.83
CA PRO A 161 5.43 3.53 22.32
C PRO A 161 6.12 2.74 21.20
N LEU A 162 7.44 2.79 21.13
CA LEU A 162 8.20 2.08 20.09
C LEU A 162 8.59 0.68 20.56
N LYS A 163 8.47 -0.32 19.69
CA LYS A 163 9.16 -1.61 19.85
C LYS A 163 10.64 -1.47 19.51
N PHE A 164 10.94 -0.64 18.52
CA PHE A 164 12.29 -0.37 18.02
C PHE A 164 12.65 1.11 18.23
N PRO A 165 13.46 1.46 19.25
CA PRO A 165 13.69 2.85 19.66
C PRO A 165 14.56 3.68 18.70
N ASP A 166 15.21 3.00 17.76
CA ASP A 166 16.08 3.50 16.71
C ASP A 166 15.31 4.05 15.50
N ASN A 167 14.13 3.50 15.19
CA ASN A 167 13.27 4.05 14.15
C ASN A 167 12.33 5.12 14.72
N ARG A 168 12.49 6.38 14.30
CA ARG A 168 11.63 7.50 14.74
C ARG A 168 10.87 8.14 13.60
N SER A 169 10.65 7.38 12.52
CA SER A 169 9.85 7.84 11.40
C SER A 169 8.41 8.15 11.85
N ALA A 170 7.82 9.15 11.19
CA ALA A 170 6.46 9.59 11.50
C ALA A 170 5.46 8.48 11.12
N PRO A 171 4.43 8.25 11.96
CA PRO A 171 3.41 7.27 11.65
C PRO A 171 2.50 7.76 10.52
N PHE A 172 2.11 6.82 9.67
CA PHE A 172 0.97 6.89 8.76
C PHE A 172 -0.21 6.14 9.41
N VAL A 173 -1.45 6.51 9.10
CA VAL A 173 -2.65 5.93 9.74
C VAL A 173 -3.64 5.47 8.70
N VAL A 174 -4.15 4.25 8.87
CA VAL A 174 -5.22 3.64 8.06
C VAL A 174 -6.41 3.34 8.96
N TRP A 175 -7.62 3.63 8.48
CA TRP A 175 -8.86 3.32 9.19
C TRP A 175 -9.41 1.97 8.72
N ASP A 176 -9.60 1.06 9.67
CA ASP A 176 -10.37 -0.15 9.47
C ASP A 176 -11.82 0.09 9.88
N LYS A 177 -12.68 0.32 8.88
CA LYS A 177 -14.10 0.62 9.09
C LYS A 177 -14.89 -0.52 9.70
N HIS A 178 -14.44 -1.76 9.52
CA HIS A 178 -15.19 -2.94 9.94
C HIS A 178 -14.97 -3.24 11.42
N SER A 179 -13.72 -3.18 11.88
CA SER A 179 -13.44 -3.24 13.31
C SER A 179 -13.71 -1.91 14.03
N GLY A 180 -13.73 -0.80 13.29
CA GLY A 180 -13.77 0.55 13.86
C GLY A 180 -12.48 0.86 14.62
N MET A 181 -11.34 0.41 14.11
CA MET A 181 -10.03 0.68 14.68
C MET A 181 -9.18 1.45 13.67
N PHE A 182 -8.10 2.06 14.16
CA PHE A 182 -7.05 2.60 13.32
C PHE A 182 -5.81 1.74 13.42
N PHE A 183 -5.15 1.54 12.29
CA PHE A 183 -3.81 0.99 12.22
C PHE A 183 -2.84 2.11 11.91
N ALA A 184 -2.00 2.48 12.87
CA ALA A 184 -0.92 3.44 12.70
C ALA A 184 0.41 2.69 12.46
N ILE A 185 1.29 3.21 11.62
CA ILE A 185 2.52 2.51 11.21
C ILE A 185 3.65 3.47 10.86
N GLN A 186 4.86 3.15 11.25
CA GLN A 186 6.07 3.83 10.79
C GLN A 186 6.31 3.63 9.28
N ASN A 187 6.23 4.72 8.51
CA ASN A 187 6.28 4.70 7.04
C ASN A 187 7.70 4.59 6.43
N GLY A 188 8.73 4.36 7.23
CA GLY A 188 10.08 4.22 6.69
C GLY A 188 11.10 3.74 7.70
N CYS A 189 12.22 3.27 7.18
CA CYS A 189 13.39 2.87 7.97
C CYS A 189 14.33 4.07 8.00
N GLU A 190 14.68 4.57 9.18
CA GLU A 190 15.56 5.75 9.31
C GLU A 190 17.00 5.44 8.83
N TYR A 191 17.36 4.15 8.80
CA TYR A 191 18.60 3.61 8.24
C TYR A 191 18.31 2.25 7.61
N PRO A 192 18.20 2.12 6.28
CA PRO A 192 18.29 0.80 5.67
C PRO A 192 19.71 0.29 5.96
N ASN A 193 19.81 -0.74 6.79
CA ASN A 193 21.09 -1.43 6.93
C ASN A 193 21.41 -2.04 5.57
N GLY A 194 22.70 -2.13 5.20
CA GLY A 194 23.13 -2.69 3.90
C GLY A 194 22.71 -4.14 3.64
N GLU A 195 21.99 -4.75 4.59
CA GLU A 195 21.47 -6.11 4.57
C GLU A 195 19.96 -6.17 4.27
N GLY A 196 19.28 -5.03 4.05
CA GLY A 196 17.85 -5.01 3.71
C GLY A 196 16.90 -5.24 4.89
N SER A 197 17.37 -4.98 6.13
CA SER A 197 16.52 -5.01 7.33
C SER A 197 15.88 -3.66 7.62
N CYS A 198 14.63 -3.70 8.08
CA CYS A 198 13.82 -2.53 8.42
C CYS A 198 13.01 -2.76 9.71
N HIS A 199 13.49 -2.20 10.81
CA HIS A 199 12.79 -2.27 12.09
C HIS A 199 11.67 -1.23 12.15
N ARG A 200 10.41 -1.66 12.07
CA ARG A 200 9.23 -0.77 12.13
C ARG A 200 8.29 -1.18 13.23
N THR A 201 7.72 -0.19 13.90
CA THR A 201 6.62 -0.36 14.86
C THR A 201 5.30 0.05 14.19
N ALA A 202 4.24 -0.66 14.52
CA ALA A 202 2.86 -0.31 14.22
C ALA A 202 2.00 -0.35 15.49
N TRP A 203 0.81 0.22 15.42
CA TRP A 203 -0.09 0.40 16.55
C TRP A 203 -1.53 0.20 16.12
N TRP A 204 -2.27 -0.57 16.90
CA TRP A 204 -3.73 -0.57 16.83
C TRP A 204 -4.26 0.45 17.83
N LEU A 205 -5.16 1.31 17.35
CA LEU A 205 -5.86 2.31 18.15
C LEU A 205 -7.36 2.09 18.02
N ASP A 206 -8.11 2.30 19.09
CA ASP A 206 -9.57 2.26 19.03
C ASP A 206 -10.16 3.52 18.39
N ARG A 207 -11.50 3.64 18.38
CA ARG A 207 -12.22 4.80 17.82
C ARG A 207 -11.87 6.13 18.48
N ASP A 208 -11.47 6.09 19.75
CA ASP A 208 -11.09 7.25 20.55
C ASP A 208 -9.57 7.50 20.48
N LEU A 209 -8.88 6.75 19.60
CA LEU A 209 -7.44 6.76 19.38
C LEU A 209 -6.64 6.37 20.64
N ILE A 210 -7.25 5.59 21.52
CA ILE A 210 -6.58 4.98 22.66
C ILE A 210 -5.78 3.79 22.13
N LEU A 211 -4.53 3.68 22.59
CA LEU A 211 -3.66 2.58 22.22
C LEU A 211 -4.23 1.25 22.69
N VAL A 212 -4.48 0.35 21.75
CA VAL A 212 -4.97 -1.03 21.99
C VAL A 212 -3.80 -2.00 21.98
N ASP A 213 -2.95 -1.93 20.95
CA ASP A 213 -1.82 -2.85 20.78
C ASP A 213 -0.63 -2.20 20.08
N VAL A 214 0.56 -2.77 20.30
CA VAL A 214 1.84 -2.36 19.72
C VAL A 214 2.45 -3.54 18.99
N VAL A 215 2.55 -3.44 17.68
CA VAL A 215 3.01 -4.51 16.80
C VAL A 215 4.42 -4.20 16.30
N ALA A 216 5.34 -5.15 16.46
CA ALA A 216 6.61 -5.12 15.73
C ALA A 216 6.38 -5.67 14.33
N LEU A 217 6.73 -4.94 13.28
CA LEU A 217 6.66 -5.47 11.91
C LEU A 217 7.83 -6.43 11.64
N PRO A 218 7.69 -7.35 10.67
CA PRO A 218 8.78 -8.22 10.28
C PRO A 218 9.97 -7.40 9.79
N GLU A 219 11.18 -7.84 10.13
CA GLU A 219 12.41 -7.12 9.83
C GLU A 219 12.73 -7.07 8.32
N GLU A 220 12.15 -7.97 7.53
CA GLU A 220 12.34 -7.98 6.08
C GLU A 220 11.73 -6.72 5.44
N ASP A 221 12.58 -5.94 4.75
CA ASP A 221 12.13 -4.82 3.92
C ASP A 221 11.63 -5.31 2.54
N LEU A 222 10.31 -5.33 2.39
CA LEU A 222 9.65 -5.69 1.14
C LEU A 222 9.97 -4.71 -0.01
N LEU A 223 10.39 -3.47 0.29
CA LEU A 223 10.78 -2.47 -0.69
C LEU A 223 12.28 -2.48 -1.00
N PHE A 224 13.08 -3.27 -0.28
CA PHE A 224 14.52 -3.31 -0.49
C PHE A 224 14.86 -3.85 -1.86
N VAL A 225 15.62 -3.07 -2.61
CA VAL A 225 16.20 -3.44 -3.90
C VAL A 225 17.59 -2.83 -3.99
N GLU A 226 18.56 -3.63 -4.43
CA GLU A 226 19.90 -3.11 -4.71
C GLU A 226 19.83 -2.01 -5.77
N ASP A 227 20.62 -0.95 -5.59
CA ASP A 227 20.66 0.16 -6.53
C ASP A 227 21.15 -0.32 -7.91
N THR A 228 20.30 -0.12 -8.91
CA THR A 228 20.62 -0.41 -10.31
C THR A 228 20.37 0.82 -11.18
N LEU A 229 20.82 0.77 -12.43
CA LEU A 229 20.57 1.85 -13.41
C LEU A 229 19.07 2.13 -13.64
N SER A 230 18.18 1.21 -13.24
CA SER A 230 16.73 1.40 -13.29
C SER A 230 16.20 2.47 -12.32
N CYS A 231 16.99 2.87 -11.33
CA CYS A 231 16.62 3.81 -10.27
C CYS A 231 17.37 5.16 -10.37
N PHE A 232 17.88 5.51 -11.55
CA PHE A 232 18.74 6.67 -11.75
C PHE A 232 18.06 8.00 -11.34
N SER A 233 18.81 8.85 -10.64
CA SER A 233 18.48 10.21 -10.15
C SER A 233 18.05 10.36 -8.68
N CYS A 234 17.24 9.48 -8.11
CA CYS A 234 16.82 9.63 -6.71
C CYS A 234 16.77 8.33 -5.89
N GLY A 235 17.41 7.27 -6.40
CA GLY A 235 17.51 5.97 -5.74
C GLY A 235 16.24 5.14 -5.91
N CYS A 236 16.31 3.85 -5.58
CA CYS A 236 15.17 2.94 -5.80
C CYS A 236 13.96 3.31 -4.93
N GLY A 237 14.16 3.94 -3.77
CA GLY A 237 13.07 4.39 -2.89
C GLY A 237 12.09 5.40 -3.51
N CYS A 238 12.44 6.07 -4.62
CA CYS A 238 11.51 6.93 -5.35
C CYS A 238 10.52 6.20 -6.24
N VAL A 239 10.86 4.99 -6.64
CA VAL A 239 10.15 4.21 -7.67
C VAL A 239 9.60 2.90 -7.10
N THR A 240 9.78 2.68 -5.80
CA THR A 240 9.06 1.69 -4.99
C THR A 240 7.91 2.37 -4.25
N GLN A 241 6.85 1.61 -4.02
CA GLN A 241 5.64 2.08 -3.36
C GLN A 241 5.08 0.97 -2.47
N GLU A 242 4.65 1.39 -1.28
CA GLU A 242 3.95 0.58 -0.29
C GLU A 242 2.60 1.25 -0.03
N ASP A 243 1.51 0.59 -0.40
CA ASP A 243 0.15 1.02 -0.04
C ASP A 243 -0.39 0.09 1.05
N ILE A 244 -1.01 0.66 2.09
CA ILE A 244 -1.40 -0.09 3.29
C ILE A 244 -2.92 -0.07 3.44
N TYR A 245 -3.48 -1.24 3.74
CA TYR A 245 -4.91 -1.45 3.90
C TYR A 245 -5.17 -2.14 5.23
N ALA A 246 -6.18 -1.69 5.97
CA ALA A 246 -6.64 -2.34 7.19
C ALA A 246 -8.12 -2.70 7.03
N VAL A 247 -8.47 -3.97 7.25
CA VAL A 247 -9.82 -4.49 7.07
C VAL A 247 -10.09 -5.62 8.06
N ASN A 248 -11.10 -5.42 8.91
CA ASN A 248 -11.58 -6.39 9.88
C ASN A 248 -10.46 -7.02 10.75
N GLY A 249 -9.59 -6.18 11.31
CA GLY A 249 -8.46 -6.55 12.14
C GLY A 249 -7.26 -7.10 11.38
N LYS A 250 -7.32 -7.19 10.05
CA LYS A 250 -6.20 -7.62 9.20
C LYS A 250 -5.53 -6.43 8.55
N VAL A 251 -4.24 -6.57 8.31
CA VAL A 251 -3.44 -5.53 7.63
C VAL A 251 -2.78 -6.12 6.40
N PHE A 252 -2.94 -5.43 5.28
CA PHE A 252 -2.36 -5.79 4.02
C PHE A 252 -1.46 -4.69 3.47
N PHE A 253 -0.39 -5.10 2.81
CA PHE A 253 0.63 -4.25 2.22
C PHE A 253 0.73 -4.57 0.75
N GLN A 254 0.39 -3.61 -0.09
CA GLN A 254 0.63 -3.70 -1.52
C GLN A 254 2.03 -3.18 -1.83
N ILE A 255 2.86 -4.07 -2.34
CA ILE A 255 4.24 -3.81 -2.69
C ILE A 255 4.34 -3.69 -4.21
N SER A 256 4.76 -2.51 -4.67
CA SER A 256 4.86 -2.22 -6.09
C SER A 256 6.04 -1.32 -6.41
N GLY A 257 6.36 -1.22 -7.70
CA GLY A 257 7.48 -0.41 -8.19
C GLY A 257 8.31 -1.13 -9.24
N PHE A 258 8.77 -0.38 -10.25
CA PHE A 258 9.53 -0.90 -11.37
C PHE A 258 10.79 -1.72 -10.99
N PRO A 259 11.61 -1.32 -10.00
CA PRO A 259 12.81 -2.10 -9.68
C PRO A 259 12.52 -3.39 -8.92
N ILE A 260 11.37 -3.52 -8.25
CA ILE A 260 11.04 -4.72 -7.45
C ILE A 260 10.83 -5.90 -8.40
N PRO A 261 11.44 -7.09 -8.16
CA PRO A 261 11.17 -8.29 -8.96
C PRO A 261 9.69 -8.66 -8.93
N SER A 262 9.13 -9.11 -10.06
CA SER A 262 7.69 -9.44 -10.15
C SER A 262 7.21 -10.44 -9.10
N SER A 263 8.08 -11.37 -8.68
CA SER A 263 7.76 -12.36 -7.64
C SER A 263 7.66 -11.77 -6.24
N ARG A 264 8.27 -10.61 -5.99
CA ARG A 264 8.19 -9.85 -4.73
C ARG A 264 7.14 -8.74 -4.75
N ARG A 265 6.49 -8.52 -5.90
CA ARG A 265 5.39 -7.56 -6.02
C ARG A 265 4.08 -8.23 -5.65
N GLY A 266 3.12 -7.42 -5.26
CA GLY A 266 1.73 -7.82 -5.09
C GLY A 266 1.22 -7.46 -3.71
N LEU A 267 0.37 -8.31 -3.14
CA LEU A 267 -0.28 -8.06 -1.85
C LEU A 267 0.25 -9.03 -0.81
N TYR A 268 0.66 -8.48 0.32
CA TYR A 268 1.13 -9.19 1.50
C TYR A 268 0.17 -8.97 2.65
N GLU A 269 -0.03 -9.98 3.47
CA GLU A 269 -0.70 -9.90 4.76
C GLU A 269 0.35 -9.87 5.87
N LEU A 270 0.16 -8.99 6.84
CA LEU A 270 0.89 -9.02 8.10
C LEU A 270 0.25 -10.08 8.99
N VAL A 271 0.93 -11.21 9.18
CA VAL A 271 0.47 -12.29 10.05
C VAL A 271 1.10 -12.09 11.42
N GLN A 272 0.28 -12.15 12.48
CA GLN A 272 0.73 -12.18 13.86
C GLN A 272 0.59 -13.60 14.40
N GLU A 273 1.70 -14.18 14.81
CA GLU A 273 1.78 -15.54 15.33
C GLU A 273 1.42 -15.59 16.82
N ALA A 274 1.21 -16.81 17.34
CA ALA A 274 0.81 -17.01 18.74
C ALA A 274 1.88 -16.57 19.77
N ASP A 275 3.13 -16.46 19.34
CA ASP A 275 4.27 -16.00 20.16
C ASP A 275 4.51 -14.49 20.04
N GLU A 276 3.54 -13.74 19.51
CA GLU A 276 3.61 -12.30 19.21
C GLU A 276 4.64 -11.92 18.12
N SER A 277 5.30 -12.90 17.49
CA SER A 277 6.11 -12.63 16.30
C SER A 277 5.22 -12.29 15.11
N THR A 278 5.80 -11.60 14.13
CA THR A 278 5.10 -11.25 12.90
C THR A 278 5.84 -11.75 11.68
N SER A 279 5.08 -12.10 10.65
CA SER A 279 5.63 -12.55 9.38
C SER A 279 4.87 -11.94 8.20
N TRP A 280 5.55 -11.89 7.05
CA TRP A 280 4.93 -11.51 5.78
C TRP A 280 4.40 -12.75 5.07
N ARG A 281 3.09 -12.77 4.78
CA ARG A 281 2.48 -13.77 3.92
C ARG A 281 2.06 -13.15 2.60
N GLN A 282 2.71 -13.52 1.50
CA GLN A 282 2.29 -13.05 0.18
C GLN A 282 0.97 -13.74 -0.22
N VAL A 283 -0.11 -12.96 -0.30
CA VAL A 283 -1.45 -13.47 -0.64
C VAL A 283 -1.78 -13.27 -2.11
N ILE A 284 -1.19 -12.29 -2.79
CA ILE A 284 -1.29 -12.11 -4.24
C ILE A 284 0.11 -11.80 -4.79
N GLU A 285 0.59 -12.61 -5.72
CA GLU A 285 1.85 -12.37 -6.44
C GLU A 285 1.60 -11.56 -7.72
N GLY A 286 2.55 -10.69 -8.05
CA GLY A 286 2.67 -10.02 -9.35
C GLY A 286 2.27 -8.56 -9.32
N ARG A 287 2.05 -7.99 -10.51
CA ARG A 287 1.71 -6.57 -10.67
C ARG A 287 0.22 -6.35 -10.43
N VAL A 288 -0.08 -5.92 -9.22
CA VAL A 288 -1.41 -5.46 -8.79
C VAL A 288 -1.44 -3.94 -8.86
N GLU A 289 -2.48 -3.39 -9.49
CA GLU A 289 -2.62 -1.96 -9.70
C GLU A 289 -3.70 -1.37 -8.78
N PRO A 290 -3.38 -0.33 -7.98
CA PRO A 290 -4.33 0.26 -7.05
C PRO A 290 -5.41 1.07 -7.80
N PRO A 291 -6.63 1.27 -7.24
CA PRO A 291 -7.07 0.82 -5.92
C PRO A 291 -7.36 -0.69 -5.86
N ILE A 292 -7.25 -1.22 -4.66
CA ILE A 292 -7.68 -2.56 -4.27
C ILE A 292 -8.88 -2.42 -3.34
N ALA A 293 -9.87 -3.32 -3.42
CA ALA A 293 -11.01 -3.34 -2.52
C ALA A 293 -11.14 -4.69 -1.82
N PHE A 294 -11.47 -4.67 -0.53
CA PHE A 294 -11.62 -5.85 0.32
C PHE A 294 -13.07 -6.06 0.74
N SER A 295 -13.51 -7.32 0.80
CA SER A 295 -14.80 -7.69 1.38
C SER A 295 -14.83 -7.37 2.88
N PRO A 296 -16.01 -7.25 3.51
CA PRO A 296 -16.12 -6.87 4.91
C PRO A 296 -15.33 -7.75 5.88
N SER A 297 -15.22 -9.05 5.60
CA SER A 297 -14.40 -9.99 6.37
C SER A 297 -12.90 -9.84 6.17
N GLY A 298 -12.47 -9.14 5.11
CA GLY A 298 -11.10 -9.08 4.64
C GLY A 298 -10.64 -10.34 3.89
N CYS A 299 -11.55 -11.27 3.59
CA CYS A 299 -11.19 -12.54 2.95
C CYS A 299 -11.22 -12.52 1.43
N HIS A 300 -12.02 -11.67 0.81
CA HIS A 300 -12.00 -11.52 -0.64
C HIS A 300 -11.41 -10.18 -1.04
N VAL A 301 -10.60 -10.20 -2.09
CA VAL A 301 -9.90 -9.03 -2.60
C VAL A 301 -10.19 -8.89 -4.08
N ALA A 302 -10.72 -7.74 -4.49
CA ALA A 302 -10.90 -7.35 -5.88
C ALA A 302 -9.79 -6.37 -6.28
N PHE A 303 -9.12 -6.63 -7.40
CA PHE A 303 -7.97 -5.86 -7.85
C PHE A 303 -7.77 -5.94 -9.37
N TYR A 304 -7.07 -4.97 -9.94
CA TYR A 304 -6.70 -5.02 -11.35
C TYR A 304 -5.30 -5.63 -11.51
N ARG A 305 -5.22 -6.79 -12.19
CA ARG A 305 -3.94 -7.44 -12.52
C ARG A 305 -3.43 -6.97 -13.87
N VAL A 306 -2.13 -6.70 -13.93
CA VAL A 306 -1.40 -6.53 -15.20
C VAL A 306 -0.48 -7.72 -15.40
N SER A 307 -0.69 -8.44 -16.50
CA SER A 307 0.13 -9.59 -16.86
C SER A 307 0.38 -9.67 -18.36
N TYR A 308 1.34 -10.51 -18.76
CA TYR A 308 1.58 -10.83 -20.16
C TYR A 308 0.40 -11.55 -20.82
N LEU A 309 -0.38 -12.31 -20.06
CA LEU A 309 -1.52 -13.08 -20.56
C LEU A 309 -2.77 -12.21 -20.76
N GLY A 310 -2.80 -11.03 -20.18
CA GLY A 310 -3.93 -10.12 -20.22
C GLY A 310 -3.98 -9.23 -18.98
N ASN A 311 -4.56 -8.04 -19.15
CA ASN A 311 -4.92 -7.20 -18.02
C ASN A 311 -6.38 -7.51 -17.69
N ALA A 312 -6.71 -7.68 -16.41
CA ALA A 312 -8.06 -8.02 -16.01
C ALA A 312 -8.37 -7.55 -14.59
N LEU A 313 -9.64 -7.27 -14.34
CA LEU A 313 -10.18 -7.24 -12.99
C LEU A 313 -10.25 -8.68 -12.48
N GLU A 314 -9.59 -8.94 -11.37
CA GLU A 314 -9.55 -10.24 -10.71
C GLU A 314 -10.11 -10.14 -9.29
N GLU A 315 -10.53 -11.29 -8.80
CA GLU A 315 -10.91 -11.51 -7.41
C GLU A 315 -10.17 -12.73 -6.88
N LYS A 316 -9.74 -12.66 -5.62
CA LYS A 316 -9.10 -13.77 -4.92
C LYS A 316 -9.57 -13.86 -3.48
N ASN A 317 -9.87 -15.07 -3.01
CA ASN A 317 -9.96 -15.38 -1.59
C ASN A 317 -8.55 -15.50 -1.00
N VAL A 318 -8.20 -14.60 -0.08
CA VAL A 318 -6.89 -14.53 0.58
C VAL A 318 -6.85 -15.24 1.94
N CYS A 319 -8.00 -15.69 2.45
CA CYS A 319 -8.09 -16.42 3.72
C CYS A 319 -7.88 -17.93 3.57
N THR A 320 -8.15 -18.50 2.40
CA THR A 320 -8.08 -19.95 2.15
C THR A 320 -6.71 -20.42 1.65
N ALA A 321 -5.71 -19.54 1.57
CA ALA A 321 -4.35 -19.89 1.16
C ALA A 321 -3.56 -20.43 2.37
N GLY A 322 -3.86 -21.66 2.77
CA GLY A 322 -3.23 -22.34 3.90
C GLY A 322 -3.23 -23.88 3.79
N ASP A 323 -3.28 -24.42 2.56
CA ASP A 323 -3.06 -25.85 2.28
C ASP A 323 -1.79 -26.06 1.44
#